data_AF-A0AA35P8G3-F1
#
_entry.id   AF-A0AA35P8G3-F1
#
_cell.length_a   1.000
_cell.length_b   1.000
_cell.length_c   1.000
_cell.angle_alpha   90.00
_cell.angle_beta   90.00
_cell.angle_gamma   90.00
#
_symmetry.space_group_name_H-M   'P 1'
#
loop_
_entity.id
_entity.type
_entity.pdbx_description
1 polymer ?
#
loop_
_entity_poly.entity_id
_entity_poly.type
_entity_poly.pdbx_seq_one_letter_code
_entity_poly.pdbx_strand_id
1 'polypeptide(L)' 'QPLDPSMPIAYSVSNVICPVAFGHWFALEDERFQKLMEAMDFVIKKLSSFWHI' A
#
# COMPACT_ATOMS: atom_id res chain seq x y z
N GLN A 1 -16.42 -12.64 2.89
CA GLN A 1 -15.20 -13.13 2.20
C GLN A 1 -14.04 -13.00 3.17
N PRO A 2 -13.07 -13.94 3.21
CA PRO A 2 -11.96 -13.81 4.15
C PRO A 2 -11.11 -12.61 3.74
N LEU A 3 -10.87 -11.71 4.68
CA LEU A 3 -9.96 -10.59 4.48
C LEU A 3 -8.55 -11.17 4.44
N ASP A 4 -7.81 -10.94 3.35
CA ASP A 4 -6.41 -11.36 3.26
C ASP A 4 -5.62 -10.67 4.39
N PRO A 5 -4.94 -11.40 5.29
CA PRO A 5 -4.25 -10.81 6.45
C PRO A 5 -3.05 -9.91 6.07
N SER A 6 -2.60 -9.94 4.82
CA SER A 6 -1.59 -9.01 4.30
C SER A 6 -2.12 -7.59 4.11
N MET A 7 -3.42 -7.45 3.80
CA MET A 7 -4.09 -6.17 3.59
C MET A 7 -4.09 -5.27 4.84
N PRO A 8 -4.45 -5.74 6.06
CA PRO A 8 -4.41 -4.95 7.29
C PRO A 8 -3.07 -4.26 7.60
N ILE A 9 -1.95 -4.93 7.31
CA ILE A 9 -0.61 -4.39 7.63
C ILE A 9 -0.29 -3.25 6.67
N ALA A 10 -0.47 -3.50 5.37
CA ALA A 10 -0.22 -2.50 4.35
C ALA A 10 -1.11 -1.26 4.54
N TYR A 11 -2.37 -1.46 4.92
CA TYR A 11 -3.29 -0.38 5.28
C TYR A 11 -2.86 0.40 6.53
N SER A 12 -2.44 -0.30 7.58
CA SER A 12 -2.00 0.35 8.82
C SER A 12 -0.78 1.23 8.59
N VAL A 13 0.19 0.74 7.82
CA VAL A 13 1.40 1.48 7.43
C VAL A 13 1.02 2.70 6.58
N SER A 14 0.16 2.52 5.59
CA SER A 14 -0.25 3.58 4.69
C SER A 14 -1.09 4.66 5.38
N ASN A 15 -1.93 4.31 6.35
CA ASN A 15 -2.63 5.30 7.17
C ASN A 15 -1.62 6.20 7.88
N VAL A 16 -0.53 5.68 8.45
CA VAL A 16 0.48 6.51 9.13
C VAL A 16 1.30 7.36 8.15
N ILE A 17 1.69 6.82 7.00
CA ILE A 17 2.60 7.49 6.06
C ILE A 17 1.90 8.54 5.20
N CYS A 18 0.68 8.28 4.73
CA CYS A 18 0.01 9.15 3.75
C CYS A 18 -0.21 10.59 4.23
N PRO A 19 -0.59 10.85 5.48
CA PRO A 19 -0.73 12.22 6.00
C PRO A 19 0.60 12.96 6.05
N VAL A 20 1.68 12.23 6.34
CA VAL A 20 3.04 12.79 6.41
C VAL A 20 3.56 13.10 5.02
N ALA A 21 3.34 12.20 4.04
CA ALA A 21 3.85 12.36 2.68
C ALA A 21 2.97 13.25 1.79
N PHE A 22 1.64 13.17 1.95
CA PHE A 22 0.65 13.78 1.06
C PHE A 22 -0.24 14.82 1.76
N GLY A 23 -0.09 15.04 3.06
CA GLY A 23 -0.89 16.02 3.81
C GLY A 23 -2.34 15.59 4.10
N HIS A 24 -2.74 14.36 3.77
CA HIS A 24 -4.08 13.84 4.03
C HIS A 24 -4.11 12.32 4.23
N TRP A 25 -5.12 11.85 4.96
CA TRP A 25 -5.42 10.43 5.13
C TRP A 25 -6.29 9.96 3.96
N PHE A 26 -6.11 8.72 3.52
CA PHE A 26 -7.01 8.11 2.56
C PHE A 26 -8.04 7.24 3.27
N ALA A 27 -9.30 7.30 2.81
CA ALA A 27 -10.30 6.35 3.26
C ALA A 27 -10.01 4.97 2.67
N LEU A 28 -10.36 3.91 3.40
CA LEU A 28 -10.15 2.51 2.98
C LEU A 28 -10.82 2.18 1.63
N GLU A 29 -11.93 2.85 1.35
CA GLU A 29 -12.74 2.70 0.14
C GLU A 29 -12.33 3.67 -0.98
N ASP A 30 -11.32 4.53 -0.76
CA ASP A 30 -10.87 5.46 -1.79
C ASP A 30 -10.17 4.68 -2.93
N GLU A 31 -10.78 4.70 -4.12
CA GLU A 31 -10.23 4.03 -5.30
C GLU A 31 -8.81 4.49 -5.65
N ARG A 32 -8.45 5.75 -5.34
CA ARG A 32 -7.11 6.27 -5.61
C ARG A 32 -6.09 5.61 -4.70
N PHE A 33 -6.50 5.33 -3.45
CA PHE A 33 -5.66 4.66 -2.49
C PHE A 33 -5.45 3.18 -2.83
N GLN A 34 -6.49 2.51 -3.31
CA GLN A 34 -6.37 1.13 -3.80
C GLN A 34 -5.39 1.04 -4.97
N LYS A 35 -5.51 1.94 -5.96
CA LYS A 35 -4.56 2.03 -7.09
C LYS A 35 -3.14 2.35 -6.64
N LEU A 36 -2.97 3.20 -5.62
CA LEU A 36 -1.65 3.49 -5.04
C LEU A 36 -1.04 2.24 -4.40
N MET A 37 -1.82 1.48 -3.63
CA MET A 37 -1.37 0.24 -3.02
C MET A 37 -0.96 -0.81 -4.05
N GLU A 38 -1.73 -0.97 -5.13
CA GLU A 38 -1.38 -1.86 -6.25
C GLU A 38 -0.07 -1.43 -6.93
N ALA A 39 0.11 -0.14 -7.17
CA ALA A 39 1.35 0.39 -7.75
C ALA A 39 2.56 0.16 -6.82
N MET A 40 2.38 0.36 -5.51
CA MET A 40 3.43 0.08 -4.52
C MET A 40 3.80 -1.41 -4.49
N ASP A 41 2.81 -2.32 -4.49
CA ASP A 41 3.06 -3.76 -4.52
C ASP A 41 3.84 -4.18 -5.78
N PHE A 42 3.47 -3.63 -6.95
CA PHE A 42 4.21 -3.85 -8.20
C PHE A 42 5.67 -3.37 -8.10
N VAL A 43 5.90 -2.17 -7.57
CA VAL A 43 7.26 -1.62 -7.40
C VAL A 43 8.06 -2.46 -6.42
N ILE A 44 7.50 -2.83 -5.26
CA ILE A 44 8.17 -3.63 -4.24
C ILE A 44 8.54 -5.01 -4.79
N LYS A 45 7.63 -5.70 -5.48
CA LYS A 45 7.91 -7.00 -6.11
C LYS A 45 8.99 -6.91 -7.17
N LYS A 46 9.02 -5.82 -7.94
CA LYS A 46 10.05 -5.60 -8.95
C LYS A 46 11.40 -5.30 -8.33
N LEU A 47 11.44 -4.48 -7.28
CA LEU A 47 12.67 -4.18 -6.53
C LEU A 47 13.22 -5.40 -5.79
N SER A 48 12.35 -6.20 -5.16
CA SER A 48 12.77 -7.44 -4.48
C SER A 48 13.32 -8.46 -5.47
N SER A 49 12.72 -8.58 -6.65
CA SER A 49 13.25 -9.41 -7.74
C SER A 49 14.61 -8.93 -8.24
N PHE A 50 14.86 -7.61 -8.23
CA PHE A 50 16.16 -7.02 -8.55
C PHE A 50 17.23 -7.28 -7.47
N TRP A 51 16.84 -7.33 -6.20
CA TRP A 51 17.74 -7.58 -5.08
C TRP A 51 17.99 -9.08 -4.82
N HIS A 52 17.17 -9.95 -5.41
CA HIS A 52 17.34 -11.40 -5.40
C HIS A 52 18.29 -11.93 -6.50
N ILE A 53 18.94 -11.05 -7.25
CA ILE A 53 20.02 -11.33 -8.23
C ILE A 53 21.35 -10.85 -7.64
#